data_AF-A0A645F512-F1
#
_entry.id   AF-A0A645F512-F1
#
_cell.length_a   1.000
_cell.length_b   1.000
_cell.length_c   1.000
_cell.angle_alpha   90.00
_cell.angle_beta   90.00
_cell.angle_gamma   90.00
#
_symmetry.space_group_name_H-M   'P 1'
#
loop_
_entity.id
_entity.type
_entity.pdbx_description
1 polymer ?
#
loop_
_entity_poly.entity_id
_entity_poly.type
_entity_poly.pdbx_seq_one_letter_code
_entity_poly.pdbx_strand_id
1 'polypeptide(L)'
;MEFRENMERGAFSAGGGGFTAPCQRLGDFLDQKVSTEFGSIMPTYPLGVRGADLGLLFPAPLAEALRIGLRVFGTRYSFFKNPDAPLTGVETRTSSPVRISRDDMFFAVGPGGMSFKGIYPCGEGAGYAGGITSAACDGLRAAEKYIDEKSK
;
A
#
# COMPACT_ATOMS: atom_id res chain seq x y z
N MET A 1 -3.90 4.32 -10.81
CA MET A 1 -4.32 2.90 -10.79
C MET A 1 -3.29 2.03 -11.50
N GLU A 2 -2.97 2.32 -12.76
CA GLU A 2 -2.01 1.57 -13.58
C GLU A 2 -0.66 1.27 -12.90
N PHE A 3 -0.04 2.28 -12.26
CA PHE A 3 1.22 2.10 -11.52
C PHE A 3 1.16 0.95 -10.51
N ARG A 4 0.09 0.92 -9.69
CA ARG A 4 -0.14 -0.14 -8.70
C ARG A 4 -0.29 -1.50 -9.37
N GLU A 5 -1.12 -1.57 -10.41
CA GLU A 5 -1.37 -2.83 -11.10
C GLU A 5 -0.12 -3.39 -11.76
N ASN A 6 0.74 -2.52 -12.31
CA ASN A 6 2.02 -2.92 -12.88
C ASN A 6 2.94 -3.52 -11.80
N MET A 7 2.99 -2.93 -10.61
CA MET A 7 3.74 -3.50 -9.48
C MET A 7 3.14 -4.84 -9.02
N GLU A 8 1.82 -4.94 -8.91
CA GLU A 8 1.12 -6.18 -8.53
C GLU A 8 1.38 -7.31 -9.55
N ARG A 9 1.31 -7.02 -10.86
CA ARG A 9 1.63 -7.96 -11.94
C ARG A 9 3.10 -8.38 -11.93
N GLY A 10 4.01 -7.43 -11.68
CA GLY A 10 5.44 -7.70 -11.53
C GLY A 10 5.71 -8.63 -10.36
N ALA A 11 5.09 -8.38 -9.20
CA ALA A 11 5.23 -9.20 -8.01
C ALA A 11 4.67 -10.61 -8.21
N PHE A 12 3.49 -10.75 -8.82
CA PHE A 12 2.92 -12.05 -9.17
C PHE A 12 3.87 -12.86 -10.07
N SER A 13 4.45 -12.21 -11.08
CA SER A 13 5.41 -12.86 -11.99
C SER A 13 6.70 -13.24 -11.29
N ALA A 14 7.28 -12.35 -10.48
CA ALA A 14 8.49 -12.61 -9.69
C ALA A 14 8.28 -13.70 -8.63
N GLY A 15 7.05 -13.82 -8.11
CA GLY A 15 6.61 -14.90 -7.24
C GLY A 15 6.49 -16.26 -7.95
N GLY A 16 6.46 -16.30 -9.28
CA GLY A 16 6.32 -17.53 -10.09
C GLY A 16 4.90 -17.80 -10.60
N GLY A 17 3.98 -16.85 -10.49
CA GLY A 17 2.62 -16.94 -11.05
C GLY A 17 1.67 -17.89 -10.31
N GLY A 18 2.09 -18.47 -9.19
CA GLY A 18 1.29 -19.40 -8.37
C GLY A 18 0.70 -18.77 -7.11
N PHE A 19 0.58 -17.44 -7.05
CA PHE A 19 0.26 -16.65 -5.85
C PHE A 19 1.25 -16.78 -4.68
N THR A 20 2.36 -17.48 -4.86
CA THR A 20 3.55 -17.35 -4.01
C THR A 20 4.07 -15.92 -4.08
N ALA A 21 4.47 -15.34 -2.94
CA ALA A 21 4.98 -13.97 -2.91
C ALA A 21 6.49 -13.92 -3.23
N PRO A 22 6.97 -12.93 -3.99
CA PRO A 22 8.41 -12.69 -4.10
C PRO A 22 8.95 -12.26 -2.74
N CYS A 23 10.11 -12.77 -2.34
CA CYS A 23 10.69 -12.51 -1.04
C CYS A 23 12.22 -12.45 -1.13
N GLN A 24 12.83 -11.65 -0.25
CA GLN A 24 14.27 -11.41 -0.23
C GLN A 24 14.68 -11.13 1.22
N ARG A 25 15.79 -11.72 1.67
CA ARG A 25 16.40 -11.38 2.96
C ARG A 25 16.86 -9.93 2.94
N LEU A 26 16.79 -9.25 4.08
CA LEU A 26 17.21 -7.87 4.23
C LEU A 26 18.66 -7.65 3.77
N GLY A 27 19.58 -8.53 4.19
CA GLY A 27 20.99 -8.44 3.78
C GLY A 27 21.13 -8.51 2.26
N ASP A 28 20.45 -9.46 1.63
CA ASP A 28 20.48 -9.67 0.18
C ASP A 28 19.83 -8.49 -0.58
N PHE A 29 18.76 -7.87 -0.05
CA PHE A 29 18.15 -6.67 -0.65
C PHE A 29 19.09 -5.45 -0.61
N LEU A 30 19.82 -5.27 0.49
CA LEU A 30 20.81 -4.19 0.65
C LEU A 30 22.06 -4.41 -0.23
N ASP A 31 22.42 -5.67 -0.46
CA ASP A 31 23.54 -6.11 -1.31
C ASP A 31 23.14 -6.30 -2.79
N GLN A 32 21.85 -6.16 -3.12
CA GLN A 32 21.30 -6.35 -4.46
C GLN A 32 21.54 -7.76 -5.02
N LYS A 33 21.26 -8.78 -4.20
CA LYS A 33 21.38 -10.21 -4.54
C LYS A 33 20.05 -10.91 -4.34
N VAL A 34 19.74 -11.91 -5.15
CA VAL A 34 18.56 -12.76 -4.93
C VAL A 34 18.83 -13.72 -3.79
N SER A 35 17.90 -13.84 -2.84
CA SER A 35 17.99 -14.86 -1.78
C SER A 35 17.72 -16.26 -2.33
N THR A 36 18.63 -17.18 -2.06
CA THR A 36 18.50 -18.62 -2.40
C THR A 36 17.96 -19.44 -1.24
N GLU A 37 18.07 -18.94 -0.01
CA GLU A 37 17.64 -19.56 1.23
C GLU A 37 17.19 -18.50 2.24
N PHE A 38 16.38 -18.91 3.22
CA PHE A 38 15.97 -18.06 4.33
C PHE A 38 16.66 -18.55 5.61
N GLY A 39 17.07 -17.61 6.47
CA GLY A 39 17.85 -17.90 7.66
C GLY A 39 16.99 -18.16 8.90
N SER A 40 17.39 -17.58 10.03
CA SER A 40 16.74 -17.77 11.32
C SER A 40 15.29 -17.24 11.41
N ILE A 41 14.91 -16.31 10.53
CA ILE A 41 13.56 -15.72 10.49
C ILE A 41 12.84 -16.22 9.24
N MET A 42 11.80 -17.03 9.46
CA MET A 42 11.03 -17.63 8.38
C MET A 42 9.94 -16.66 7.85
N PRO A 43 9.75 -16.57 6.52
CA PRO A 43 8.61 -15.88 5.92
C PRO A 43 7.29 -16.45 6.40
N THR A 44 6.31 -15.59 6.67
CA THR A 44 5.00 -15.98 7.25
C THR A 44 3.85 -15.96 6.25
N TYR A 45 4.10 -15.54 5.00
CA TYR A 45 3.05 -15.48 3.98
C TYR A 45 2.51 -16.89 3.67
N PRO A 46 1.20 -17.14 3.85
CA PRO A 46 0.66 -18.51 3.96
C PRO A 46 0.67 -19.30 2.66
N LEU A 47 0.70 -18.63 1.50
CA LEU A 47 0.79 -19.30 0.19
C LEU A 47 2.23 -19.63 -0.22
N GLY A 48 3.20 -19.38 0.67
CA GLY A 48 4.62 -19.60 0.43
C GLY A 48 5.29 -18.45 -0.32
N VAL A 49 6.61 -18.44 -0.29
CA VAL A 49 7.42 -17.39 -0.93
C VAL A 49 8.43 -17.96 -1.90
N ARG A 50 8.89 -17.10 -2.81
CA ARG A 50 9.95 -17.40 -3.77
C ARG A 50 11.02 -16.31 -3.71
N GLY A 51 12.29 -16.72 -3.67
CA GLY A 51 13.43 -15.81 -3.79
C GLY A 51 13.35 -14.97 -5.07
N ALA A 52 13.38 -13.65 -4.94
CA ALA A 52 13.37 -12.71 -6.06
C ALA A 52 14.14 -11.42 -5.70
N ASP A 53 14.57 -10.67 -6.72
CA ASP A 53 15.09 -9.32 -6.51
C ASP A 53 13.92 -8.33 -6.41
N LEU A 54 13.56 -7.96 -5.19
CA LEU A 54 12.47 -7.01 -4.94
C LEU A 54 12.80 -5.61 -5.46
N GLY A 55 14.09 -5.26 -5.59
CA GLY A 55 14.50 -3.95 -6.11
C GLY A 55 14.03 -3.70 -7.55
N LEU A 56 13.86 -4.77 -8.34
CA LEU A 56 13.38 -4.70 -9.72
C LEU A 56 11.86 -4.51 -9.83
N LEU A 57 11.11 -4.63 -8.72
CA LEU A 57 9.66 -4.43 -8.69
C LEU A 57 9.26 -2.95 -8.55
N PHE A 58 10.22 -2.09 -8.23
CA PHE A 58 10.00 -0.66 -8.02
C PHE A 58 10.75 0.16 -9.09
N PRO A 59 10.32 1.40 -9.38
CA PRO A 59 11.19 2.36 -10.04
C PRO A 59 12.51 2.51 -9.27
N ALA A 60 13.64 2.58 -9.98
CA ALA A 60 14.97 2.60 -9.37
C ALA A 60 15.14 3.64 -8.24
N PRO A 61 14.62 4.89 -8.35
CA PRO A 61 14.70 5.86 -7.24
C PRO A 61 13.98 5.40 -5.97
N LEU A 62 12.85 4.68 -6.12
CA LEU A 62 12.08 4.18 -4.99
C LEU A 62 12.77 3.00 -4.32
N ALA A 63 13.32 2.06 -5.11
CA ALA A 63 14.13 0.97 -4.58
C ALA A 63 15.33 1.48 -3.77
N GLU A 64 16.01 2.52 -4.28
CA GLU A 64 17.15 3.10 -3.57
C GLU A 64 16.73 3.85 -2.29
N ALA A 65 15.62 4.61 -2.34
CA ALA A 65 15.06 5.24 -1.14
C ALA A 65 14.72 4.20 -0.05
N LEU A 66 14.19 3.04 -0.43
CA LEU A 66 13.91 1.94 0.51
C LEU A 66 15.21 1.40 1.14
N ARG A 67 16.26 1.16 0.35
CA ARG A 67 17.57 0.71 0.88
C ARG A 67 18.16 1.72 1.85
N ILE A 68 18.13 3.02 1.51
CA ILE A 68 18.58 4.09 2.40
C ILE A 68 17.76 4.09 3.69
N GLY A 69 16.43 4.04 3.60
CA GLY A 69 15.54 4.02 4.76
C GLY A 69 15.82 2.84 5.70
N LEU A 70 15.98 1.63 5.15
CA LEU A 70 16.31 0.43 5.94
C LEU A 70 17.68 0.54 6.63
N ARG A 71 18.71 1.07 5.95
CA ARG A 71 20.01 1.33 6.57
C ARG A 71 19.89 2.31 7.73
N VAL A 72 19.13 3.39 7.56
CA VAL A 72 18.87 4.40 8.60
C VAL A 72 18.09 3.81 9.77
N PHE A 73 17.08 2.97 9.53
CA PHE A 73 16.37 2.29 10.62
C PHE A 73 17.30 1.37 11.40
N GLY A 74 18.18 0.64 10.71
CA GLY A 74 19.18 -0.20 11.36
C GLY A 74 20.14 0.58 12.26
N THR A 75 20.50 1.83 11.93
CA THR A 75 21.34 2.65 12.83
C THR A 75 20.61 3.06 14.10
N ARG A 76 19.29 3.27 14.04
CA ARG A 76 18.45 3.65 15.19
C ARG A 76 18.03 2.47 16.06
N TYR A 77 17.79 1.30 15.46
CA TYR A 77 17.21 0.14 16.11
C TYR A 77 17.94 -1.14 15.67
N SER A 78 18.65 -1.78 16.60
CA SER A 78 19.49 -2.95 16.30
C SER A 78 18.73 -4.13 15.70
N PHE A 79 17.47 -4.33 16.08
CA PHE A 79 16.63 -5.41 15.57
C PHE A 79 16.24 -5.24 14.09
N PHE A 80 16.31 -4.02 13.54
CA PHE A 80 16.14 -3.77 12.10
C PHE A 80 17.40 -4.11 11.27
N LYS A 81 18.50 -4.58 11.88
CA LYS A 81 19.74 -4.96 11.18
C LYS A 81 19.87 -6.44 10.88
N ASN A 82 18.96 -7.29 11.37
CA ASN A 82 19.12 -8.74 11.17
C ASN A 82 19.09 -9.06 9.66
N PRO A 83 20.21 -9.54 9.06
CA PRO A 83 20.26 -9.79 7.62
C PRO A 83 19.29 -10.87 7.18
N ASP A 84 18.87 -11.77 8.09
CA ASP A 84 17.91 -12.84 7.81
C ASP A 84 16.45 -12.36 7.73
N ALA A 85 16.15 -11.11 8.09
CA ALA A 85 14.79 -10.61 8.11
C ALA A 85 14.17 -10.67 6.70
N PRO A 86 13.01 -11.35 6.51
CA PRO A 86 12.40 -11.48 5.19
C PRO A 86 11.62 -10.21 4.81
N LEU A 87 11.97 -9.61 3.67
CA LEU A 87 11.16 -8.63 2.97
C LEU A 87 10.24 -9.39 2.01
N THR A 88 8.93 -9.16 2.06
CA THR A 88 7.95 -9.98 1.32
C THR A 88 7.02 -9.10 0.49
N GLY A 89 6.88 -9.43 -0.79
CA GLY A 89 5.90 -8.85 -1.70
C GLY A 89 6.11 -7.35 -1.97
N VAL A 90 5.03 -6.74 -2.45
CA VAL A 90 4.88 -5.29 -2.62
C VAL A 90 3.59 -4.87 -1.94
N GLU A 91 3.68 -3.92 -1.00
CA GLU A 91 2.52 -3.38 -0.30
C GLU A 91 1.99 -2.16 -1.06
N THR A 92 0.95 -2.36 -1.88
CA THR A 92 0.54 -1.35 -2.89
C THR A 92 -0.82 -0.71 -2.62
N ARG A 93 -1.50 -1.10 -1.55
CA ARG A 93 -2.87 -0.66 -1.21
C ARG A 93 -2.92 -0.04 0.19
N THR A 94 -1.97 0.84 0.49
CA THR A 94 -1.88 1.53 1.79
C THR A 94 -2.91 2.66 1.95
N SER A 95 -3.39 3.23 0.85
CA SER A 95 -4.46 4.23 0.80
C SER A 95 -5.06 4.28 -0.60
N SER A 96 -6.20 4.97 -0.77
CA SER A 96 -6.80 5.11 -2.09
C SER A 96 -5.89 5.92 -3.03
N PRO A 97 -5.66 5.42 -4.26
CA PRO A 97 -4.85 6.12 -5.26
C PRO A 97 -5.62 7.26 -5.94
N VAL A 98 -6.86 7.52 -5.51
CA VAL A 98 -7.74 8.56 -6.04
C VAL A 98 -8.45 9.29 -4.91
N ARG A 99 -8.80 10.55 -5.18
CA ARG A 99 -9.66 11.36 -4.33
C ARG A 99 -10.91 11.69 -5.14
N ILE A 100 -12.09 11.27 -4.67
CA ILE A 100 -13.36 11.66 -5.27
C ILE A 100 -13.79 12.94 -4.58
N SER A 101 -13.46 14.10 -5.15
CA SER A 101 -13.74 15.40 -4.55
C SER A 101 -15.20 15.52 -4.13
N ARG A 102 -15.44 16.13 -2.97
CA ARG A 102 -16.77 16.42 -2.44
C ARG A 102 -16.81 17.80 -1.80
N ASP A 103 -17.98 18.44 -1.82
CA ASP A 103 -18.23 19.75 -1.22
C ASP A 103 -18.53 19.66 0.30
N ASP A 104 -18.87 20.80 0.92
CA ASP A 104 -19.18 20.88 2.36
C ASP A 104 -20.48 20.15 2.76
N MET A 105 -21.35 19.89 1.78
CA MET A 105 -22.54 19.03 1.95
C MET A 105 -22.23 17.56 1.65
N PHE A 106 -20.96 17.23 1.43
CA PHE A 106 -20.45 15.91 1.09
C PHE A 106 -20.88 15.41 -0.29
N PHE A 107 -21.44 16.28 -1.15
CA PHE A 107 -21.79 15.89 -2.51
C PHE A 107 -20.56 15.80 -3.39
N ALA A 108 -20.49 14.77 -4.23
CA ALA A 108 -19.42 14.64 -5.21
C ALA A 108 -19.32 15.89 -6.10
N VAL A 109 -18.10 16.35 -6.37
CA VAL A 109 -17.82 17.52 -7.19
C VAL A 109 -17.25 17.08 -8.53
N GLY A 110 -17.92 17.46 -9.60
CA GLY A 110 -17.50 17.22 -10.98
C GLY A 110 -16.62 18.30 -11.58
N PRO A 111 -16.30 18.17 -12.88
CA PRO A 111 -15.58 19.19 -13.64
C PRO A 111 -16.27 20.56 -13.53
N GLY A 112 -15.47 21.61 -13.40
CA GLY A 112 -15.99 22.98 -13.26
C GLY A 112 -16.63 23.30 -11.90
N GLY A 113 -16.49 22.41 -10.89
CA GLY A 113 -16.98 22.67 -9.53
C GLY A 113 -18.46 22.36 -9.32
N MET A 114 -19.10 21.66 -10.26
CA MET A 114 -20.52 21.30 -10.16
C MET A 114 -20.74 20.20 -9.12
N SER A 115 -21.61 20.43 -8.13
CA SER A 115 -22.02 19.42 -7.16
C SER A 115 -23.05 18.45 -7.74
N PHE A 116 -22.77 17.15 -7.64
CA PHE A 116 -23.69 16.06 -7.94
C PHE A 116 -24.47 15.68 -6.67
N LYS A 117 -25.64 16.28 -6.48
CA LYS A 117 -26.52 16.01 -5.33
C LYS A 117 -26.89 14.53 -5.25
N GLY A 118 -26.98 14.02 -4.02
CA GLY A 118 -27.33 12.62 -3.73
C GLY A 118 -26.17 11.63 -3.84
N ILE A 119 -24.97 12.05 -4.27
CA ILE A 119 -23.77 11.20 -4.31
C ILE A 119 -22.83 11.63 -3.19
N TYR A 120 -22.53 10.74 -2.24
CA TYR A 120 -21.73 11.02 -1.06
C TYR A 120 -20.44 10.19 -1.03
N PRO A 121 -19.32 10.66 -1.63
CA PRO A 121 -18.05 9.97 -1.51
C PRO A 121 -17.58 9.97 -0.05
N CYS A 122 -17.32 8.80 0.52
CA CYS A 122 -16.84 8.67 1.89
C CYS A 122 -15.87 7.49 2.08
N GLY A 123 -15.18 7.51 3.22
CA GLY A 123 -14.24 6.46 3.62
C GLY A 123 -12.94 6.46 2.82
N GLU A 124 -12.21 5.35 2.94
CA GLU A 124 -10.89 5.21 2.33
C GLU A 124 -10.96 5.18 0.81
N GLY A 125 -11.94 4.47 0.23
CA GLY A 125 -12.11 4.38 -1.23
C GLY A 125 -12.27 5.74 -1.90
N ALA A 126 -12.97 6.68 -1.26
CA ALA A 126 -13.11 8.06 -1.74
C ALA A 126 -11.89 8.95 -1.44
N GLY A 127 -10.94 8.47 -0.64
CA GLY A 127 -9.72 9.17 -0.26
C GLY A 127 -9.88 10.10 0.96
N TYR A 128 -10.89 9.91 1.81
CA TYR A 128 -11.17 10.75 2.99
C TYR A 128 -10.81 10.09 4.34
N ALA A 129 -10.33 8.86 4.30
CA ALA A 129 -9.91 8.10 5.47
C ALA A 129 -8.70 7.21 5.13
N GLY A 130 -8.02 6.67 6.16
CA GLY A 130 -6.84 5.81 6.00
C GLY A 130 -6.79 4.66 7.01
N GLY A 131 -7.95 4.25 7.53
CA GLY A 131 -8.06 3.19 8.53
C GLY A 131 -9.45 3.10 9.13
N ILE A 132 -9.71 2.01 9.86
CA ILE A 132 -11.05 1.61 10.34
C ILE A 132 -11.79 2.76 11.05
N THR A 133 -11.19 3.33 12.10
CA THR A 133 -11.82 4.40 12.89
C THR A 133 -12.08 5.64 12.05
N SER A 134 -11.10 6.08 11.25
CA SER A 134 -11.25 7.26 10.40
C SER A 134 -12.33 7.08 9.33
N ALA A 135 -12.47 5.87 8.77
CA ALA A 135 -13.48 5.55 7.77
C ALA A 135 -14.87 5.50 8.39
N ALA A 136 -15.01 4.95 9.60
CA ALA A 136 -16.27 4.97 10.36
C ALA A 136 -16.70 6.41 10.70
N CYS A 137 -15.78 7.24 11.18
CA CYS A 137 -16.04 8.66 11.46
C CYS A 137 -16.46 9.44 10.19
N ASP A 138 -15.79 9.19 9.06
CA ASP A 138 -16.13 9.84 7.80
C ASP A 138 -17.51 9.38 7.27
N GLY A 139 -17.82 8.09 7.42
CA GLY A 139 -19.13 7.53 7.09
C GLY A 139 -20.26 8.11 7.94
N LEU A 140 -20.04 8.30 9.25
CA LEU A 140 -21.01 8.95 10.13
C LEU A 140 -21.31 10.39 9.68
N ARG A 141 -20.29 11.17 9.36
CA ARG A 141 -20.46 12.55 8.86
C ARG A 141 -21.21 12.58 7.53
N ALA A 142 -20.91 11.65 6.62
CA ALA A 142 -21.64 11.52 5.36
C ALA A 142 -23.13 11.19 5.60
N ALA A 143 -23.42 10.29 6.55
CA ALA A 143 -24.79 9.94 6.93
C ALA A 143 -25.53 11.12 7.57
N GLU A 144 -24.89 11.91 8.43
CA GLU A 144 -25.45 13.15 8.99
C GLU A 144 -25.84 14.12 7.88
N LYS A 145 -24.96 14.37 6.90
CA LYS A 145 -25.26 15.24 5.75
C LYS A 145 -26.38 14.72 4.87
N TYR A 146 -26.50 13.39 4.74
CA TYR A 146 -27.63 12.78 4.05
C TYR A 146 -28.95 13.02 4.79
N ILE A 147 -28.98 12.83 6.11
CA ILE A 147 -30.17 13.07 6.93
C ILE A 147 -30.59 14.56 6.89
N ASP A 148 -29.62 15.47 7.00
CA ASP A 148 -29.84 16.92 6.91
C ASP A 148 -30.43 17.35 5.55
N GLU A 149 -30.02 16.70 4.46
CA GLU A 149 -30.57 16.95 3.12
C GLU A 149 -32.03 16.51 3.03
N LYS A 150 -32.35 15.29 3.51
CA LYS A 150 -33.70 14.70 3.40
C LYS A 150 -34.73 15.32 4.35
N SER A 151 -34.28 15.99 5.40
CA SER A 151 -35.14 16.63 6.39
C SER A 151 -35.60 18.05 5.98
N LYS A 152 -35.18 18.53 4.80
CA LYS A 152 -35.57 19.81 4.20
C LYS A 152 -36.58 19.61 3.08
#